data_AF-A0A813Q539-F1
#
_entry.id   AF-A0A813Q539-F1
#
_cell.length_a   1.000
_cell.length_b   1.000
_cell.length_c   1.000
_cell.angle_alpha   90.00
_cell.angle_beta   90.00
_cell.angle_gamma   90.00
#
_symmetry.space_group_name_H-M   'P 1'
#
loop_
_entity.id
_entity.type
_entity.pdbx_description
1 polymer ?
#
loop_
_entity_poly.entity_id
_entity_poly.type
_entity_poly.pdbx_seq_one_letter_code
_entity_poly.pdbx_strand_id
1 'polypeptide(L)'
;MPIVENIDSTISTILNIHSTVTNAVSNAIYGVTSWIGDLIPALGKRDLENDARVNLLTELKSFKLAFQQSILEILQNFLNGNVATQFQQSISKLSTFLKTHLQTMKNMITNSIPTMQNTIATQAVTSVLNVIQVIEEAIQKIHALFSS
;
A
#
# COMPACT_ATOMS: atom_id res chain seq x y z
N MET A 1 -16.21 2.39 22.62
CA MET A 1 -16.88 3.46 21.88
C MET A 1 -16.99 3.01 20.43
N PRO A 2 -18.13 2.40 20.06
CA PRO A 2 -18.37 2.00 18.68
C PRO A 2 -18.10 3.15 17.70
N ILE A 3 -17.62 2.82 16.49
CA ILE A 3 -17.25 3.76 15.40
C ILE A 3 -18.30 4.87 15.17
N VAL A 4 -19.57 4.58 15.47
CA VAL A 4 -20.74 5.47 15.37
C VAL A 4 -20.67 6.68 16.31
N GLU A 5 -20.01 6.55 17.46
CA GLU A 5 -19.91 7.59 18.48
C GLU A 5 -18.73 8.54 18.25
N ASN A 6 -17.83 8.24 17.31
CA ASN A 6 -16.61 9.02 17.07
C ASN A 6 -16.24 9.09 15.57
N ILE A 7 -17.25 9.37 14.74
CA ILE A 7 -17.10 9.32 13.27
C ILE A 7 -16.08 10.34 12.77
N ASP A 8 -16.06 11.56 13.31
CA ASP A 8 -15.11 12.61 12.89
C ASP A 8 -13.64 12.19 13.15
N SER A 9 -13.36 11.62 14.32
CA SER A 9 -12.04 11.08 14.66
C SER A 9 -11.67 9.89 13.78
N THR A 10 -12.66 9.05 13.46
CA THR A 10 -12.48 7.91 12.54
C THR A 10 -12.10 8.39 11.14
N ILE A 11 -12.84 9.35 10.58
CA ILE A 11 -12.55 9.93 9.26
C ILE A 11 -11.18 10.60 9.24
N SER A 12 -10.83 11.37 10.27
CA SER A 12 -9.51 11.99 10.40
C SER A 12 -8.39 10.93 10.39
N THR A 13 -8.57 9.82 11.10
CA THR A 13 -7.64 8.69 11.11
C THR A 13 -7.51 8.07 9.72
N ILE A 14 -8.62 7.82 9.02
CA ILE A 14 -8.62 7.26 7.66
C ILE A 14 -7.95 8.20 6.65
N LEU A 15 -8.17 9.52 6.74
CA LEU A 15 -7.54 10.50 5.86
C LEU A 15 -6.02 10.61 6.11
N ASN A 16 -5.59 10.51 7.37
CA ASN A 16 -4.16 10.46 7.70
C ASN A 16 -3.49 9.19 7.13
N ILE A 17 -4.14 8.04 7.29
CA ILE A 17 -3.71 6.78 6.67
C ILE A 17 -3.63 6.95 5.15
N HIS A 18 -4.64 7.53 4.53
CA HIS A 18 -4.66 7.80 3.09
C HIS A 18 -3.45 8.61 2.64
N SER A 19 -3.17 9.74 3.29
CA SER A 19 -2.04 10.61 2.96
C SER A 19 -0.70 9.86 3.11
N THR A 20 -0.50 9.22 4.26
CA THR A 20 0.77 8.54 4.59
C THR A 20 1.05 7.37 3.64
N VAL A 21 0.07 6.50 3.42
CA VAL A 21 0.20 5.35 2.50
C VAL A 21 0.41 5.83 1.06
N THR A 22 -0.37 6.81 0.59
CA THR A 22 -0.26 7.31 -0.79
C THR A 22 1.11 7.93 -1.06
N ASN A 23 1.67 8.66 -0.11
CA ASN A 23 3.01 9.25 -0.23
C ASN A 23 4.09 8.17 -0.26
N ALA A 24 4.03 7.20 0.66
CA ALA A 24 4.98 6.09 0.70
C ALA A 24 4.96 5.29 -0.61
N VAL A 25 3.77 4.94 -1.11
CA VAL A 25 3.61 4.19 -2.37
C VAL A 25 4.08 5.00 -3.57
N SER A 26 3.84 6.31 -3.59
CA SER A 26 4.32 7.17 -4.69
C SER A 26 5.85 7.21 -4.74
N ASN A 27 6.51 7.31 -3.59
CA ASN A 27 7.97 7.25 -3.50
C ASN A 27 8.50 5.88 -3.95
N ALA A 28 7.84 4.79 -3.56
CA ALA A 28 8.19 3.44 -4.01
C ALA A 28 8.01 3.26 -5.53
N ILE A 29 6.92 3.76 -6.11
CA ILE A 29 6.70 3.74 -7.57
C ILE A 29 7.85 4.49 -8.29
N TYR A 30 8.23 5.66 -7.79
CA TYR A 30 9.35 6.42 -8.36
C TYR A 30 10.67 5.63 -8.25
N GLY A 31 10.98 5.10 -7.07
CA GLY A 31 12.19 4.30 -6.83
C GLY A 31 12.27 3.06 -7.71
N VAL A 32 11.19 2.28 -7.81
CA VAL A 32 11.14 1.07 -8.66
C VAL A 32 11.19 1.44 -10.14
N THR A 33 10.56 2.55 -10.56
CA THR A 33 10.65 3.03 -11.95
C THR A 33 12.10 3.40 -12.30
N SER A 34 12.81 4.11 -11.40
CA SER A 34 14.22 4.43 -11.57
C SER A 34 15.09 3.17 -11.65
N TRP A 35 14.79 2.16 -10.84
CA TRP A 35 15.51 0.89 -10.83
C TRP A 35 15.32 0.06 -12.11
N ILE A 36 14.16 0.16 -12.76
CA ILE A 36 13.93 -0.41 -14.09
C ILE A 36 14.72 0.37 -15.16
N GLY A 37 14.75 1.71 -15.06
CA GLY A 37 15.44 2.57 -16.03
C GLY A 37 16.97 2.48 -16.04
N ASP A 38 17.58 1.99 -14.96
CA ASP A 38 19.05 1.90 -14.77
C ASP A 38 19.69 0.63 -15.38
N LEU A 39 19.06 -0.01 -16.36
CA LEU A 39 19.54 -1.29 -16.93
C LEU A 39 20.54 -1.10 -18.09
N ILE A 40 21.83 -1.37 -17.84
CA ILE A 40 22.69 -2.12 -18.79
C ILE A 40 23.48 -3.23 -18.04
N PRO A 41 22.96 -4.48 -17.98
CA PRO A 41 23.81 -5.66 -17.79
C PRO A 41 23.43 -6.85 -18.71
N ALA A 42 24.29 -7.87 -18.76
CA ALA A 42 24.31 -8.94 -19.76
C ALA A 42 23.01 -9.79 -19.86
N LEU A 43 22.69 -10.19 -21.10
CA LEU A 43 21.38 -10.60 -21.65
C LEU A 43 20.58 -11.71 -20.91
N GLY A 44 21.17 -12.56 -20.08
CA GLY A 44 20.51 -13.77 -19.55
C GLY A 44 19.83 -13.65 -18.17
N LYS A 45 20.35 -12.82 -17.26
CA LYS A 45 19.73 -12.54 -15.94
C LYS A 45 18.74 -11.36 -16.00
N ARG A 46 18.77 -10.63 -17.12
CA ARG A 46 17.96 -9.44 -17.38
C ARG A 46 16.47 -9.74 -17.31
N ASP A 47 16.02 -10.81 -17.97
CA ASP A 47 14.59 -10.97 -18.23
C ASP A 47 13.82 -11.36 -16.94
N LEU A 48 14.33 -12.30 -16.14
CA LEU A 48 13.70 -12.68 -14.87
C LEU A 48 13.70 -11.54 -13.81
N GLU A 49 14.80 -10.80 -13.71
CA GLU A 49 14.88 -9.66 -12.79
C GLU A 49 14.01 -8.49 -13.23
N ASN A 50 14.00 -8.21 -14.54
CA ASN A 50 13.17 -7.17 -15.11
C ASN A 50 11.68 -7.51 -14.93
N ASP A 51 11.28 -8.76 -15.14
CA ASP A 51 9.90 -9.20 -14.92
C ASP A 51 9.49 -9.05 -13.45
N ALA A 52 10.37 -9.41 -12.50
CA ALA A 52 10.11 -9.19 -11.08
C ALA A 52 9.92 -7.69 -10.74
N ARG A 53 10.77 -6.81 -11.29
CA ARG A 53 10.69 -5.35 -11.09
C ARG A 53 9.44 -4.75 -11.72
N VAL A 54 9.09 -5.17 -12.94
CA VAL A 54 7.88 -4.74 -13.66
C VAL A 54 6.63 -5.21 -12.95
N ASN A 55 6.61 -6.45 -12.44
CA ASN A 55 5.50 -6.97 -11.63
C ASN A 55 5.34 -6.20 -10.32
N LEU A 56 6.44 -5.88 -9.63
CA LEU A 56 6.41 -5.06 -8.42
C LEU A 56 5.90 -3.64 -8.71
N LEU A 57 6.34 -3.02 -9.81
CA LEU A 57 5.85 -1.70 -10.22
C LEU A 57 4.35 -1.74 -10.55
N THR A 58 3.91 -2.79 -11.23
CA THR A 58 2.51 -3.00 -11.60
C THR A 58 1.64 -3.18 -10.36
N GLU A 59 2.12 -3.97 -9.39
CA GLU A 59 1.46 -4.15 -8.09
C GLU A 59 1.35 -2.83 -7.32
N LEU A 60 2.44 -2.06 -7.21
CA LEU A 60 2.43 -0.76 -6.51
C LEU A 60 1.46 0.24 -7.14
N LYS A 61 1.43 0.31 -8.48
CA LYS A 61 0.48 1.18 -9.22
C LYS A 61 -0.97 0.73 -9.02
N SER A 62 -1.23 -0.57 -9.12
CA SER A 62 -2.56 -1.14 -8.94
C SER A 62 -3.07 -0.96 -7.51
N PHE A 63 -2.19 -1.19 -6.53
CA PHE A 63 -2.44 -0.92 -5.12
C PHE A 63 -2.81 0.55 -4.90
N LYS A 64 -2.01 1.50 -5.40
CA LYS A 64 -2.28 2.94 -5.25
C LYS A 64 -3.70 3.30 -5.72
N LEU A 65 -4.07 2.84 -6.92
CA LEU A 65 -5.38 3.14 -7.49
C LEU A 65 -6.52 2.51 -6.68
N ALA A 66 -6.43 1.22 -6.36
CA ALA A 66 -7.46 0.51 -5.61
C ALA A 66 -7.60 1.02 -4.16
N PHE A 67 -6.49 1.43 -3.54
CA PHE A 67 -6.49 2.07 -2.23
C PHE A 67 -7.21 3.41 -2.26
N GLN A 68 -6.91 4.27 -3.24
CA GLN A 68 -7.62 5.55 -3.41
C GLN A 68 -9.13 5.33 -3.59
N GLN A 69 -9.52 4.34 -4.40
CA GLN A 69 -10.93 3.99 -4.59
C GLN A 69 -11.60 3.50 -3.30
N SER A 70 -10.90 2.69 -2.50
CA SER A 70 -11.41 2.19 -1.21
C SER A 70 -11.66 3.32 -0.21
N ILE A 71 -10.78 4.32 -0.18
CA ILE A 71 -10.95 5.51 0.67
C ILE A 71 -12.14 6.34 0.18
N LEU A 72 -12.29 6.50 -1.14
CA LEU A 72 -13.44 7.21 -1.70
C LEU A 72 -14.77 6.52 -1.35
N GLU A 73 -14.83 5.18 -1.39
CA GLU A 73 -16.01 4.41 -0.95
C GLU A 73 -16.36 4.70 0.52
N ILE A 74 -15.35 4.73 1.41
CA ILE A 74 -15.55 5.06 2.83
C ILE A 74 -16.13 6.47 2.99
N LEU A 75 -15.56 7.47 2.30
CA LEU A 75 -16.02 8.85 2.37
C LEU A 75 -17.44 9.02 1.80
N GLN A 76 -17.76 8.34 0.71
CA GLN A 76 -19.10 8.37 0.13
C GLN A 76 -20.14 7.75 1.08
N ASN A 77 -19.81 6.63 1.72
CA ASN A 77 -20.71 6.00 2.69
C ASN A 77 -20.94 6.89 3.92
N PHE A 78 -19.93 7.65 4.35
CA PHE A 78 -20.08 8.68 5.38
C PHE A 78 -20.99 9.83 4.93
N LEU A 79 -20.72 10.43 3.77
CA LEU A 79 -21.47 11.59 3.26
C LEU A 79 -22.94 11.28 2.94
N ASN A 80 -23.23 10.06 2.51
CA ASN A 80 -24.59 9.62 2.19
C ASN A 80 -25.44 9.34 3.44
N GLY A 81 -24.90 9.53 4.65
CA GLY A 81 -25.61 9.22 5.90
C GLY A 81 -25.97 7.74 6.05
N ASN A 82 -25.29 6.87 5.29
CA ASN A 82 -25.59 5.45 5.29
C ASN A 82 -25.15 4.84 6.62
N VAL A 83 -26.09 4.09 7.21
CA VAL A 83 -26.05 3.44 8.54
C VAL A 83 -24.64 2.98 8.88
N ALA A 84 -24.17 3.32 10.08
CA ALA A 84 -22.91 2.88 10.72
C ALA A 84 -22.33 1.55 10.23
N THR A 85 -23.19 0.54 10.04
CA THR A 85 -22.88 -0.76 9.47
C THR A 85 -22.16 -0.72 8.12
N GLN A 86 -22.60 0.10 7.14
CA GLN A 86 -21.95 0.18 5.82
C GLN A 86 -20.59 0.87 5.90
N PHE A 87 -20.50 1.91 6.72
CA PHE A 87 -19.23 2.59 7.01
C PHE A 87 -18.23 1.62 7.65
N GLN A 88 -18.67 0.86 8.65
CA GLN A 88 -17.89 -0.18 9.30
C GLN A 88 -17.48 -1.30 8.32
N GLN A 89 -18.37 -1.70 7.41
CA GLN A 89 -18.07 -2.67 6.36
C GLN A 89 -16.99 -2.15 5.41
N SER A 90 -17.05 -0.90 4.95
CA SER A 90 -16.02 -0.32 4.08
C SER A 90 -14.67 -0.20 4.77
N ILE A 91 -14.61 0.12 6.06
CA ILE A 91 -13.36 0.11 6.84
C ILE A 91 -12.83 -1.33 6.99
N SER A 92 -13.70 -2.32 7.19
CA SER A 92 -13.31 -3.73 7.25
C SER A 92 -12.77 -4.25 5.90
N LYS A 93 -13.41 -3.86 4.79
CA LYS A 93 -12.91 -4.12 3.43
C LYS A 93 -11.52 -3.51 3.23
N LEU A 94 -11.31 -2.26 3.67
CA LEU A 94 -10.00 -1.59 3.60
C LEU A 94 -8.92 -2.37 4.37
N SER A 95 -9.21 -2.82 5.60
CA SER A 95 -8.28 -3.66 6.36
C SER A 95 -7.92 -4.95 5.63
N THR A 96 -8.92 -5.63 5.02
CA THR A 96 -8.69 -6.86 4.26
C THR A 96 -7.84 -6.60 3.01
N PHE A 97 -8.17 -5.55 2.27
CA PHE A 97 -7.41 -5.08 1.11
C PHE A 97 -5.94 -4.82 1.48
N LEU A 98 -5.69 -4.06 2.54
CA LEU A 98 -4.33 -3.75 3.00
C LEU A 98 -3.53 -5.01 3.35
N LYS A 99 -4.15 -5.97 4.05
CA LYS A 99 -3.51 -7.25 4.40
C LYS A 99 -3.13 -8.07 3.17
N THR A 100 -4.04 -8.17 2.19
CA THR A 100 -3.78 -8.92 0.95
C THR A 100 -2.59 -8.32 0.19
N HIS A 101 -2.61 -7.02 -0.05
CA HIS A 101 -1.54 -6.35 -0.80
C HIS A 101 -0.22 -6.30 -0.03
N LEU A 102 -0.26 -6.19 1.31
CA LEU A 102 0.92 -6.32 2.15
C LEU A 102 1.60 -7.68 1.95
N GLN A 103 0.82 -8.76 1.96
CA GLN A 103 1.36 -10.10 1.76
C GLN A 103 1.94 -10.27 0.35
N THR A 104 1.26 -9.76 -0.68
CA THR A 104 1.76 -9.78 -2.06
C THR A 104 3.10 -9.03 -2.18
N MET A 105 3.19 -7.81 -1.65
CA MET A 105 4.43 -7.03 -1.68
C MET A 105 5.57 -7.69 -0.91
N LYS A 106 5.29 -8.29 0.27
CA LYS A 106 6.29 -9.06 1.02
C LYS A 106 6.83 -10.23 0.21
N ASN A 107 5.96 -10.98 -0.45
CA ASN A 107 6.36 -12.11 -1.30
C ASN A 107 7.23 -11.63 -2.49
N MET A 108 6.83 -10.54 -3.16
CA MET A 108 7.57 -9.98 -4.29
C MET A 108 8.96 -9.47 -3.89
N ILE A 109 9.09 -8.75 -2.78
CA ILE A 109 10.39 -8.28 -2.29
C ILE A 109 11.28 -9.46 -1.91
N THR A 110 10.76 -10.44 -1.17
CA THR A 110 11.54 -11.62 -0.74
C THR A 110 12.16 -12.34 -1.95
N ASN A 111 11.41 -12.44 -3.05
CA ASN A 111 11.89 -13.06 -4.29
C ASN A 111 12.85 -12.15 -5.11
N SER A 112 12.87 -10.85 -4.82
CA SER A 112 13.69 -9.85 -5.54
C SER A 112 14.97 -9.45 -4.79
N ILE A 113 15.09 -9.77 -3.49
CA ILE A 113 16.26 -9.47 -2.67
C ILE A 113 17.57 -10.14 -3.17
N PRO A 114 17.58 -11.40 -3.66
CA PRO A 114 18.81 -12.07 -4.08
C PRO A 114 19.53 -11.43 -5.28
N THR A 115 18.92 -10.46 -5.95
CA THR A 115 19.41 -9.86 -7.20
C THR A 115 19.91 -8.42 -7.04
N MET A 116 20.03 -7.93 -5.79
CA MET A 116 20.45 -6.57 -5.48
C MET A 116 21.98 -6.41 -5.53
N GLN A 117 22.50 -5.74 -6.57
CA GLN A 117 23.94 -5.46 -6.67
C GLN A 117 24.28 -3.96 -6.81
N ASN A 118 23.30 -3.05 -6.90
CA ASN A 118 23.55 -1.62 -7.07
C ASN A 118 22.75 -0.72 -6.10
N THR A 119 23.23 0.52 -5.91
CA THR A 119 22.67 1.51 -4.97
C THR A 119 21.22 1.86 -5.28
N ILE A 120 20.83 1.89 -6.56
CA ILE A 120 19.46 2.20 -6.99
C ILE A 120 18.49 1.07 -6.60
N ALA A 121 18.91 -0.19 -6.73
CA ALA A 121 18.17 -1.35 -6.24
C ALA A 121 17.95 -1.26 -4.73
N THR A 122 18.98 -0.92 -3.97
CA THR A 122 18.88 -0.74 -2.51
C THR A 122 17.86 0.35 -2.15
N GLN A 123 17.92 1.51 -2.80
CA GLN A 123 16.98 2.61 -2.57
C GLN A 123 15.54 2.25 -2.93
N ALA A 124 15.33 1.55 -4.05
CA ALA A 124 14.02 1.07 -4.47
C ALA A 124 13.45 0.10 -3.42
N VAL A 125 14.23 -0.88 -2.97
CA VAL A 125 13.82 -1.85 -1.96
C VAL A 125 13.54 -1.19 -0.62
N THR A 126 14.39 -0.28 -0.14
CA THR A 126 14.12 0.51 1.08
C THR A 126 12.79 1.26 0.96
N SER A 127 12.49 1.81 -0.21
CA SER A 127 11.21 2.51 -0.43
C SER A 127 10.01 1.56 -0.36
N VAL A 128 10.12 0.33 -0.89
CA VAL A 128 9.04 -0.67 -0.79
C VAL A 128 8.92 -1.25 0.62
N LEU A 129 10.03 -1.43 1.34
CA LEU A 129 10.01 -1.82 2.76
C LEU A 129 9.33 -0.75 3.63
N ASN A 130 9.55 0.53 3.33
CA ASN A 130 8.82 1.62 3.98
C ASN A 130 7.32 1.57 3.68
N VAL A 131 6.90 1.22 2.45
CA VAL A 131 5.47 0.99 2.14
C VAL A 131 4.89 -0.13 3.00
N ILE A 132 5.60 -1.26 3.13
CA ILE A 132 5.21 -2.38 3.98
C ILE A 132 4.98 -1.93 5.43
N GLN A 133 5.95 -1.23 6.01
CA GLN A 133 5.84 -0.72 7.38
C GLN A 133 4.65 0.23 7.55
N VAL A 134 4.49 1.18 6.64
CA VAL A 134 3.37 2.15 6.69
C VAL A 134 2.02 1.44 6.56
N ILE A 135 1.91 0.38 5.76
CA ILE A 135 0.68 -0.42 5.66
C ILE A 135 0.43 -1.22 6.94
N GLU A 136 1.47 -1.78 7.57
CA GLU A 136 1.33 -2.46 8.87
C GLU A 136 0.80 -1.51 9.95
N GLU A 137 1.37 -0.31 10.03
CA GLU A 137 0.90 0.73 10.95
C GLU A 137 -0.54 1.17 10.63
N ALA A 138 -0.89 1.27 9.34
CA ALA A 138 -2.26 1.57 8.91
C ALA A 138 -3.25 0.48 9.34
N ILE A 139 -2.90 -0.80 9.19
CA ILE A 139 -3.72 -1.93 9.63
C ILE A 139 -3.92 -1.89 11.15
N GLN A 140 -2.86 -1.60 11.92
CA GLN A 140 -2.95 -1.46 13.37
C GLN A 140 -3.88 -0.31 13.79
N LYS A 141 -3.73 0.86 13.15
CA LYS A 141 -4.61 2.02 13.39
C LYS A 141 -6.06 1.71 13.04
N ILE A 142 -6.31 1.02 11.92
CA ILE A 142 -7.66 0.60 11.54
C ILE A 142 -8.22 -0.39 12.56
N HIS A 143 -7.44 -1.38 13.00
CA HIS A 143 -7.87 -2.34 13.99
C HIS A 143 -8.27 -1.67 15.32
N ALA A 144 -7.50 -0.67 15.76
CA ALA A 144 -7.81 0.09 16.97
C ALA A 144 -9.17 0.81 16.93
N LEU A 145 -9.66 1.18 15.74
CA LEU A 145 -11.00 1.78 15.57
C LEU A 145 -12.15 0.83 15.92
N PHE A 146 -11.91 -0.49 15.92
CA PHE A 146 -12.93 -1.50 16.26
C PHE A 146 -12.83 -1.99 17.71
N SER A 147 -11.67 -1.79 18.35
CA SER A 147 -11.36 -2.32 19.68
C SER A 147 -11.57 -1.30 20.80
N SER A 148 -11.97 -0.07 20.46
CA SER A 148 -12.18 1.04 21.39
C SER A 148 -13.61 1.14 21.85
#